data_AF-A0A2V9PDA7-F1
#
_entry.id   AF-A0A2V9PDA7-F1
#
_cell.length_a   1.000
_cell.length_b   1.000
_cell.length_c   1.000
_cell.angle_alpha   90.00
_cell.angle_beta   90.00
_cell.angle_gamma   90.00
#
_symmetry.space_group_name_H-M   'P 1'
#
loop_
_entity.id
_entity.type
_entity.pdbx_description
1 polymer ?
#
loop_
_entity_poly.entity_id
_entity_poly.type
_entity_poly.pdbx_seq_one_letter_code
_entity_poly.pdbx_strand_id
1 'polypeptide(L)'
;MPQDALQRTYDAIVVGSGATGGWAAKRLSEAGLKVALLEAGRAVSAREFTEHIPSYQLKYRNHSPEIVRTRPIQRQCYACMEYNYEWFVNDLENPYSTPPDRPFTWQRLRVLGGRSLVWGRHSYRLSDVDFKAASRDGYDVDWPFSYADLAPYYDIVERYVGISGAAEKNEMLPDGQYLPPMKMSCGEVRLRESIKKNFGRTLTMGRVAIVTQPHNGRAPCHYCGPCERGCMTFSYFSSPFTTVKDALKTGNCTLITDAIVSHVDMDTGSNKAQGVTFVHRTTKETKQVRGKVVVVCAQALESARILLNSSTREYPKGLANSSGALGHYLMDHVVGGGASATFDDMNIRPSANPPHRPTGLYLVRFR
;
A
#
# COMPACT_ATOMS: atom_id res chain seq x y z
N MET A 1 -21.09 6.58 -14.77
CA MET A 1 -21.60 5.67 -13.72
C MET A 1 -23.03 5.30 -14.06
N PRO A 2 -23.44 4.03 -13.99
CA PRO A 2 -24.85 3.67 -14.09
C PRO A 2 -25.65 4.36 -12.97
N GLN A 3 -26.77 5.01 -13.28
CA GLN A 3 -27.62 5.68 -12.27
C GLN A 3 -28.07 4.72 -11.14
N ASP A 4 -28.26 3.44 -11.47
CA ASP A 4 -28.67 2.39 -10.54
C ASP A 4 -27.69 2.22 -9.35
N ALA A 5 -26.40 2.42 -9.58
CA ALA A 5 -25.37 2.25 -8.54
C ALA A 5 -25.51 3.24 -7.38
N LEU A 6 -26.15 4.40 -7.59
CA LEU A 6 -26.35 5.44 -6.58
C LEU A 6 -27.74 5.39 -5.93
N GLN A 7 -28.70 4.68 -6.53
CA GLN A 7 -30.06 4.57 -6.02
C GLN A 7 -30.23 3.37 -5.06
N ARG A 8 -29.30 2.42 -5.12
CA ARG A 8 -29.27 1.25 -4.24
C ARG A 8 -28.73 1.57 -2.84
N THR A 9 -29.26 0.88 -1.83
CA THR A 9 -28.63 0.76 -0.50
C THR A 9 -27.74 -0.48 -0.44
N TYR A 10 -26.48 -0.30 -0.05
CA TYR A 10 -25.48 -1.37 0.07
C TYR A 10 -25.45 -1.94 1.49
N ASP A 11 -24.98 -3.19 1.64
CA ASP A 11 -24.73 -3.75 2.97
C ASP A 11 -23.48 -3.11 3.58
N ALA A 12 -22.47 -2.83 2.77
CA ALA A 12 -21.26 -2.12 3.20
C ALA A 12 -20.75 -1.16 2.12
N ILE A 13 -20.20 -0.04 2.57
CA ILE A 13 -19.44 0.91 1.78
C ILE A 13 -17.98 0.81 2.21
N VAL A 14 -17.07 0.63 1.26
CA VAL A 14 -15.62 0.66 1.48
C VAL A 14 -15.07 1.90 0.80
N VAL A 15 -14.42 2.78 1.57
CA VAL A 15 -13.86 4.04 1.07
C VAL A 15 -12.37 3.90 0.84
N GLY A 16 -11.94 3.92 -0.42
CA GLY A 16 -10.55 3.74 -0.85
C GLY A 16 -10.28 2.33 -1.35
N SER A 17 -9.65 2.20 -2.51
CA SER A 17 -9.36 0.90 -3.15
C SER A 17 -7.92 0.40 -2.96
N GLY A 18 -7.19 1.00 -2.00
CA GLY A 18 -5.84 0.59 -1.63
C GLY A 18 -5.77 -0.85 -1.09
N ALA A 19 -4.61 -1.26 -0.58
CA ALA A 19 -4.41 -2.63 -0.08
C ALA A 19 -5.49 -3.07 0.92
N THR A 20 -5.80 -2.24 1.92
CA THR A 20 -6.80 -2.55 2.95
C THR A 20 -8.23 -2.55 2.40
N GLY A 21 -8.58 -1.57 1.56
CA GLY A 21 -9.92 -1.47 0.98
C GLY A 21 -10.22 -2.57 -0.05
N GLY A 22 -9.21 -2.98 -0.82
CA GLY A 22 -9.30 -4.16 -1.68
C GLY A 22 -9.59 -5.42 -0.88
N TRP A 23 -8.87 -5.64 0.23
CA TRP A 23 -9.11 -6.77 1.13
C TRP A 23 -10.50 -6.73 1.76
N ALA A 24 -10.93 -5.57 2.27
CA ALA A 24 -12.26 -5.40 2.85
C ALA A 24 -13.35 -5.73 1.82
N ALA A 25 -13.27 -5.14 0.63
CA ALA A 25 -14.21 -5.41 -0.47
C ALA A 25 -14.22 -6.89 -0.85
N LYS A 26 -13.04 -7.50 -1.02
CA LYS A 26 -12.93 -8.94 -1.33
C LYS A 26 -13.65 -9.80 -0.31
N ARG A 27 -13.32 -9.66 0.98
CA ARG A 27 -13.85 -10.53 2.04
C ARG A 27 -15.35 -10.34 2.23
N LEU A 28 -15.83 -9.09 2.21
CA LEU A 28 -17.26 -8.79 2.35
C LEU A 28 -18.05 -9.33 1.15
N SER A 29 -17.57 -9.12 -0.08
CA SER A 29 -18.26 -9.58 -1.29
C SER A 29 -18.23 -11.09 -1.47
N GLU A 30 -17.14 -11.77 -1.09
CA GLU A 30 -17.05 -13.24 -1.05
C GLU A 30 -18.00 -13.84 -0.01
N ALA A 31 -18.30 -13.12 1.07
CA ALA A 31 -19.32 -13.51 2.06
C ALA A 31 -20.76 -13.23 1.59
N GLY A 32 -20.96 -12.72 0.36
CA GLY A 32 -22.28 -12.47 -0.22
C GLY A 32 -22.86 -11.08 0.01
N LEU A 33 -22.14 -10.20 0.73
CA LEU A 33 -22.59 -8.84 1.01
C LEU A 33 -22.49 -7.96 -0.25
N LYS A 34 -23.46 -7.07 -0.42
CA LYS A 34 -23.48 -6.10 -1.51
C LYS A 34 -22.64 -4.89 -1.12
N VAL A 35 -21.51 -4.71 -1.79
CA VAL A 35 -20.47 -3.74 -1.42
C VAL A 35 -20.36 -2.63 -2.45
N ALA A 36 -20.33 -1.37 -2.01
CA ALA A 36 -19.87 -0.26 -2.82
C ALA A 36 -18.41 0.04 -2.46
N LEU A 37 -17.50 -0.10 -3.43
CA LEU A 37 -16.10 0.28 -3.29
C LEU A 37 -15.88 1.63 -3.97
N LEU A 38 -15.65 2.69 -3.19
CA LEU A 38 -15.42 4.04 -3.71
C LEU A 38 -13.92 4.31 -3.82
N GLU A 39 -13.50 4.87 -4.94
CA GLU A 39 -12.11 5.27 -5.21
C GLU A 39 -12.07 6.72 -5.69
N ALA A 40 -11.24 7.54 -5.03
CA ALA A 40 -11.07 8.95 -5.37
C ALA A 40 -10.44 9.17 -6.76
N GLY A 41 -9.60 8.23 -7.18
CA GLY A 41 -8.93 8.21 -8.47
C GLY A 41 -9.72 7.58 -9.61
N ARG A 42 -9.16 7.68 -10.81
CA ARG A 42 -9.67 6.99 -12.00
C ARG A 42 -9.37 5.49 -11.96
N ALA A 43 -10.06 4.73 -12.81
CA ALA A 43 -9.67 3.35 -13.11
C ALA A 43 -8.27 3.27 -13.73
N VAL A 44 -7.62 2.11 -13.58
CA VAL A 44 -6.32 1.80 -14.18
C VAL A 44 -6.40 0.54 -15.02
N SER A 45 -5.71 0.54 -16.14
CA SER A 45 -5.56 -0.62 -17.03
C SER A 45 -4.10 -1.04 -17.14
N ALA A 46 -3.87 -2.34 -17.31
CA ALA A 46 -2.53 -2.87 -17.55
C ALA A 46 -1.89 -2.29 -18.83
N ARG A 47 -2.70 -1.82 -19.79
CA ARG A 47 -2.21 -1.15 -21.01
C ARG A 47 -1.45 0.15 -20.73
N GLU A 48 -1.59 0.70 -19.54
CA GLU A 48 -0.88 1.92 -19.11
C GLU A 48 0.48 1.61 -18.48
N PHE A 49 0.83 0.34 -18.31
CA PHE A 49 2.10 -0.02 -17.70
C PHE A 49 3.26 0.22 -18.65
N THR A 50 4.36 0.69 -18.08
CA THR A 50 5.52 1.20 -18.82
C THR A 50 6.82 0.55 -18.36
N GLU A 51 6.74 -0.63 -17.74
CA GLU A 51 7.89 -1.37 -17.20
C GLU A 51 8.91 -1.73 -18.29
N HIS A 52 8.47 -1.93 -19.53
CA HIS A 52 9.34 -2.23 -20.67
C HIS A 52 9.67 -1.02 -21.55
N ILE A 53 9.29 0.20 -21.15
CA ILE A 53 9.62 1.41 -21.91
C ILE A 53 11.02 1.89 -21.48
N PRO A 54 12.00 1.93 -22.39
CA PRO A 54 13.33 2.45 -22.09
C PRO A 54 13.31 3.99 -22.06
N SER A 55 14.23 4.58 -21.29
CA SER A 55 14.26 6.02 -21.06
C SER A 55 14.44 6.85 -22.32
N TYR A 56 15.12 6.35 -23.35
CA TYR A 56 15.31 7.07 -24.61
C TYR A 56 14.03 7.22 -25.43
N GLN A 57 12.97 6.45 -25.15
CA GLN A 57 11.65 6.60 -25.78
C GLN A 57 10.80 7.66 -25.07
N LEU A 58 11.16 8.07 -23.85
CA LEU A 58 10.47 9.16 -23.16
C LEU A 58 10.85 10.51 -23.77
N LYS A 59 9.86 11.39 -23.90
CA LYS A 59 10.03 12.74 -24.45
C LYS A 59 11.13 13.53 -23.76
N TYR A 60 11.18 13.45 -22.43
CA TYR A 60 12.16 14.17 -21.62
C TYR A 60 13.16 13.23 -20.92
N ARG A 61 13.26 11.96 -21.34
CA ARG A 61 14.18 10.97 -20.76
C ARG A 61 14.10 10.88 -19.23
N ASN A 62 12.89 10.99 -18.70
CA ASN A 62 12.57 11.04 -17.26
C ASN A 62 12.96 12.36 -16.54
N HIS A 63 13.13 13.45 -17.28
CA HIS A 63 13.42 14.79 -16.77
C HIS A 63 12.32 15.80 -17.12
N SER A 64 11.06 15.36 -17.12
CA SER A 64 9.91 16.20 -17.50
C SER A 64 9.81 17.48 -16.65
N PRO A 65 9.87 18.69 -17.28
CA PRO A 65 9.66 19.96 -16.58
C PRO A 65 8.25 20.10 -15.98
N GLU A 66 7.27 19.42 -16.56
CA GLU A 66 5.90 19.44 -16.05
C GLU A 66 5.81 18.82 -14.65
N ILE A 67 6.53 17.72 -14.41
CA ILE A 67 6.58 17.08 -13.09
C ILE A 67 7.23 18.01 -12.08
N VAL A 68 8.31 18.69 -12.45
CA VAL A 68 8.96 19.69 -11.59
C VAL A 68 7.97 20.77 -11.14
N ARG A 69 7.15 21.26 -12.09
CA ARG A 69 6.19 22.35 -11.86
C ARG A 69 4.95 21.91 -11.08
N THR A 70 4.37 20.76 -11.42
CA THR A 70 3.05 20.33 -10.92
C THR A 70 3.13 19.39 -9.73
N ARG A 71 4.28 18.73 -9.55
CA ARG A 71 4.48 17.66 -8.56
C ARG A 71 5.76 17.86 -7.73
N PRO A 72 6.05 19.07 -7.20
CA PRO A 72 7.26 19.32 -6.42
C PRO A 72 7.40 18.43 -5.17
N ILE A 73 6.29 17.92 -4.62
CA ILE A 73 6.28 17.02 -3.47
C ILE A 73 6.26 15.57 -3.94
N GLN A 74 5.35 15.23 -4.87
CA GLN A 74 5.18 13.84 -5.30
C GLN A 74 6.44 13.27 -5.96
N ARG A 75 7.20 14.10 -6.68
CA ARG A 75 8.47 13.71 -7.33
C ARG A 75 9.59 13.32 -6.37
N GLN A 76 9.43 13.58 -5.06
CA GLN A 76 10.37 13.11 -4.04
C GLN A 76 10.22 11.59 -3.82
N CYS A 77 9.10 11.00 -4.23
CA CYS A 77 8.96 9.56 -4.29
C CYS A 77 9.73 9.02 -5.50
N TYR A 78 10.56 8.00 -5.28
CA TYR A 78 11.28 7.28 -6.35
C TYR A 78 10.35 6.81 -7.48
N ALA A 79 9.06 6.58 -7.18
CA ALA A 79 8.08 6.06 -8.12
C ALA A 79 7.29 7.11 -8.89
N CYS A 80 7.42 8.42 -8.59
CA CYS A 80 6.74 9.48 -9.34
C CYS A 80 7.64 9.96 -10.48
N MET A 81 7.45 9.38 -11.67
CA MET A 81 8.33 9.54 -12.83
C MET A 81 7.55 9.92 -14.09
N GLU A 82 8.24 10.32 -15.17
CA GLU A 82 7.60 10.59 -16.49
C GLU A 82 6.80 9.39 -17.01
N TYR A 83 7.15 8.18 -16.57
CA TYR A 83 6.46 6.92 -16.85
C TYR A 83 5.03 6.80 -16.29
N ASN A 84 4.72 7.47 -15.18
CA ASN A 84 3.51 7.17 -14.38
C ASN A 84 3.03 8.31 -13.47
N TYR A 85 3.59 9.53 -13.60
CA TYR A 85 3.28 10.67 -12.75
C TYR A 85 1.79 11.07 -12.74
N GLU A 86 1.02 10.68 -13.76
CA GLU A 86 -0.43 10.87 -13.84
C GLU A 86 -1.20 10.09 -12.76
N TRP A 87 -0.61 9.06 -12.16
CA TRP A 87 -1.19 8.34 -11.02
C TRP A 87 -1.10 9.14 -9.72
N PHE A 88 -0.15 10.08 -9.65
CA PHE A 88 0.08 10.95 -8.50
C PHE A 88 -0.77 12.21 -8.61
N VAL A 89 -1.17 12.74 -7.46
CA VAL A 89 -1.91 14.01 -7.41
C VAL A 89 -1.07 15.15 -7.97
N ASN A 90 -1.73 16.12 -8.59
CA ASN A 90 -1.13 17.43 -8.85
C ASN A 90 -1.09 18.20 -7.52
N ASP A 91 0.11 18.60 -7.08
CA ASP A 91 0.30 19.29 -5.79
C ASP A 91 -0.30 20.70 -5.82
N LEU A 92 -0.40 21.34 -6.99
CA LEU A 92 -1.04 22.66 -7.14
C LEU A 92 -2.55 22.58 -6.93
N GLU A 93 -3.18 21.47 -7.34
CA GLU A 93 -4.61 21.23 -7.17
C GLU A 93 -4.95 20.63 -5.81
N ASN A 94 -3.97 20.03 -5.13
CA ASN A 94 -4.15 19.30 -3.88
C ASN A 94 -3.13 19.77 -2.83
N PRO A 95 -3.04 21.08 -2.54
CA PRO A 95 -2.05 21.59 -1.61
C PRO A 95 -2.28 21.02 -0.20
N TYR A 96 -1.20 20.93 0.56
CA TYR A 96 -1.23 20.78 2.01
C TYR A 96 -0.12 21.64 2.61
N SER A 97 -0.26 22.00 3.87
CA SER A 97 0.73 22.78 4.61
C SER A 97 1.33 21.94 5.74
N THR A 98 2.54 22.31 6.14
CA THR A 98 3.23 21.78 7.31
C THR A 98 3.83 22.96 8.09
N PRO A 99 4.02 22.84 9.41
CA PRO A 99 4.79 23.82 10.15
C PRO A 99 6.19 23.99 9.53
N PRO A 100 6.75 25.22 9.43
CA PRO A 100 8.05 25.46 8.79
C PRO A 100 9.21 24.67 9.41
N ASP A 101 9.16 24.41 10.71
CA ASP A 101 10.16 23.66 11.48
C ASP A 101 9.93 22.14 11.47
N ARG A 102 8.81 21.67 10.88
CA ARG A 102 8.41 20.25 10.87
C ARG A 102 7.93 19.85 9.47
N PRO A 103 8.83 19.81 8.48
CA PRO A 103 8.47 19.43 7.13
C PRO A 103 7.99 17.97 7.12
N PHE A 104 6.95 17.71 6.34
CA PHE A 104 6.42 16.37 6.11
C PHE A 104 6.11 16.19 4.64
N THR A 105 6.58 15.09 4.04
CA THR A 105 6.36 14.80 2.62
C THR A 105 5.28 13.74 2.47
N TRP A 106 4.08 14.15 2.02
CA TRP A 106 2.95 13.25 1.86
C TRP A 106 2.80 12.76 0.42
N GLN A 107 3.14 11.48 0.22
CA GLN A 107 3.03 10.80 -1.06
C GLN A 107 1.60 10.27 -1.30
N ARG A 108 0.97 10.76 -2.38
CA ARG A 108 -0.46 10.58 -2.67
C ARG A 108 -0.66 10.18 -4.13
N LEU A 109 -1.31 9.03 -4.30
CA LEU A 109 -1.81 8.57 -5.59
C LEU A 109 -3.35 8.66 -5.60
N ARG A 110 -3.91 9.06 -6.73
CA ARG A 110 -5.36 9.02 -7.00
C ARG A 110 -5.62 8.19 -8.25
N VAL A 111 -5.50 6.90 -8.07
CA VAL A 111 -5.76 5.87 -9.07
C VAL A 111 -6.26 4.61 -8.35
N LEU A 112 -7.11 3.83 -9.02
CA LEU A 112 -7.57 2.53 -8.52
C LEU A 112 -6.38 1.68 -8.05
N GLY A 113 -6.43 1.25 -6.78
CA GLY A 113 -5.35 0.53 -6.12
C GLY A 113 -4.43 1.36 -5.23
N GLY A 114 -4.42 2.69 -5.43
CA GLY A 114 -3.53 3.61 -4.73
C GLY A 114 -2.06 3.16 -4.75
N ARG A 115 -1.40 3.29 -3.59
CA ARG A 115 0.03 2.97 -3.44
C ARG A 115 0.39 1.50 -3.68
N SER A 116 -0.57 0.58 -3.73
CA SER A 116 -0.29 -0.84 -4.03
C SER A 116 0.24 -1.08 -5.46
N LEU A 117 0.19 -0.07 -6.35
CA LEU A 117 0.80 -0.09 -7.68
C LEU A 117 2.29 0.27 -7.68
N VAL A 118 2.76 1.00 -6.67
CA VAL A 118 4.12 1.61 -6.67
C VAL A 118 4.95 1.33 -5.42
N TRP A 119 4.36 0.72 -4.39
CA TRP A 119 5.04 0.31 -3.15
C TRP A 119 6.20 -0.66 -3.39
N GLY A 120 7.13 -0.84 -2.44
CA GLY A 120 8.30 -1.72 -2.60
C GLY A 120 8.05 -3.23 -2.50
N ARG A 121 6.81 -3.68 -2.25
CA ARG A 121 6.38 -5.09 -2.06
C ARG A 121 6.96 -5.79 -0.82
N HIS A 122 7.89 -5.19 -0.09
CA HIS A 122 8.40 -5.74 1.16
C HIS A 122 7.27 -5.98 2.17
N SER A 123 7.18 -7.21 2.63
CA SER A 123 6.03 -7.74 3.40
C SER A 123 6.56 -8.57 4.56
N TYR A 124 6.71 -7.93 5.71
CA TYR A 124 7.23 -8.55 6.93
C TYR A 124 6.12 -8.63 7.98
N ARG A 125 6.15 -9.68 8.79
CA ARG A 125 5.33 -9.74 10.01
C ARG A 125 5.97 -8.87 11.07
N LEU A 126 5.14 -8.20 11.86
CA LEU A 126 5.56 -7.69 13.16
C LEU A 126 5.69 -8.86 14.14
N SER A 127 6.54 -8.71 15.14
CA SER A 127 6.78 -9.67 16.22
C SER A 127 6.18 -9.19 17.54
N ASP A 128 6.19 -10.04 18.58
CA ASP A 128 5.85 -9.58 19.93
C ASP A 128 6.81 -8.49 20.44
N VAL A 129 8.02 -8.38 19.89
CA VAL A 129 8.93 -7.27 20.20
C VAL A 129 8.38 -5.94 19.69
N ASP A 130 7.67 -5.95 18.57
CA ASP A 130 7.06 -4.75 18.01
C ASP A 130 5.71 -4.45 18.66
N PHE A 131 4.91 -5.50 18.95
CA PHE A 131 3.61 -5.33 19.59
C PHE A 131 3.71 -4.94 21.07
N LYS A 132 4.79 -5.34 21.75
CA LYS A 132 5.07 -5.06 23.17
C LYS A 132 6.30 -4.18 23.36
N ALA A 133 6.50 -3.23 22.45
CA ALA A 133 7.65 -2.35 22.46
C ALA A 133 7.70 -1.49 23.75
N ALA A 134 6.57 -0.90 24.16
CA ALA A 134 6.51 -0.03 25.33
C ALA A 134 6.87 -0.76 26.63
N SER A 135 6.41 -2.00 26.79
CA SER A 135 6.82 -2.84 27.93
C SER A 135 8.32 -3.15 27.97
N ARG A 136 9.03 -3.02 26.84
CA ARG A 136 10.45 -3.34 26.72
C ARG A 136 11.35 -2.11 26.81
N ASP A 137 10.99 -1.03 26.11
CA ASP A 137 11.81 0.18 26.01
C ASP A 137 11.30 1.34 26.88
N GLY A 138 10.08 1.25 27.41
CA GLY A 138 9.46 2.26 28.26
C GLY A 138 8.79 3.42 27.51
N TYR A 139 8.66 3.35 26.18
CA TYR A 139 8.11 4.43 25.35
C TYR A 139 6.77 4.06 24.72
N ASP A 140 5.84 5.03 24.70
CA ASP A 140 4.51 4.91 24.09
C ASP A 140 3.62 3.83 24.75
N VAL A 141 2.79 3.13 23.98
CA VAL A 141 1.84 2.11 24.46
C VAL A 141 1.99 0.79 23.71
N ASP A 142 1.83 -0.31 24.45
CA ASP A 142 1.73 -1.63 23.85
C ASP A 142 0.43 -1.77 23.06
N TRP A 143 0.49 -2.58 22.00
CA TRP A 143 -0.72 -2.99 21.29
C TRP A 143 -1.62 -3.83 22.22
N PRO A 144 -2.95 -3.70 22.13
CA PRO A 144 -3.89 -4.43 22.99
C PRO A 144 -4.03 -5.92 22.62
N PHE A 145 -3.19 -6.43 21.72
CA PHE A 145 -3.13 -7.81 21.27
C PHE A 145 -1.67 -8.26 21.14
N SER A 146 -1.46 -9.55 20.89
CA SER A 146 -0.17 -10.21 20.70
C SER A 146 0.07 -10.61 19.24
N TYR A 147 1.29 -11.06 18.94
CA TYR A 147 1.58 -11.71 17.66
C TYR A 147 0.66 -12.91 17.41
N ALA A 148 0.38 -13.72 18.44
CA ALA A 148 -0.45 -14.92 18.31
C ALA A 148 -1.88 -14.60 17.83
N ASP A 149 -2.42 -13.44 18.20
CA ASP A 149 -3.75 -12.99 17.76
C ASP A 149 -3.77 -12.65 16.26
N LEU A 150 -2.67 -12.07 15.74
CA LEU A 150 -2.56 -11.69 14.33
C LEU A 150 -1.98 -12.76 13.42
N ALA A 151 -1.22 -13.72 13.96
CA ALA A 151 -0.54 -14.76 13.18
C ALA A 151 -1.49 -15.51 12.20
N PRO A 152 -2.72 -15.92 12.60
CA PRO A 152 -3.67 -16.54 11.67
C PRO A 152 -4.10 -15.63 10.51
N TYR A 153 -4.16 -14.32 10.72
CA TYR A 153 -4.53 -13.35 9.69
C TYR A 153 -3.38 -13.03 8.74
N TYR A 154 -2.15 -12.95 9.24
CA TYR A 154 -0.95 -12.91 8.39
C TYR A 154 -0.92 -14.13 7.47
N ASP A 155 -1.15 -15.30 8.03
CA ASP A 155 -1.23 -16.57 7.32
C ASP A 155 -2.24 -16.55 6.16
N ILE A 156 -3.44 -15.99 6.38
CA ILE A 156 -4.47 -15.82 5.34
C ILE A 156 -3.97 -14.91 4.22
N VAL A 157 -3.37 -13.77 4.58
CA VAL A 157 -2.88 -12.79 3.60
C VAL A 157 -1.73 -13.39 2.80
N GLU A 158 -0.74 -13.98 3.44
CA GLU A 158 0.46 -14.50 2.79
C GLU A 158 0.16 -15.66 1.83
N ARG A 159 -0.74 -16.58 2.20
CA ARG A 159 -1.19 -17.68 1.32
C ARG A 159 -1.94 -17.19 0.08
N TYR A 160 -2.56 -16.01 0.14
CA TYR A 160 -3.24 -15.43 -1.03
C TYR A 160 -2.29 -14.57 -1.88
N VAL A 161 -1.50 -13.73 -1.21
CA VAL A 161 -0.59 -12.75 -1.80
C VAL A 161 0.63 -13.43 -2.42
N GLY A 162 1.05 -14.58 -1.90
CA GLY A 162 2.23 -15.31 -2.36
C GLY A 162 3.49 -14.52 -2.04
N ILE A 163 3.96 -14.62 -0.80
CA ILE A 163 5.20 -13.97 -0.36
C ILE A 163 6.39 -14.83 -0.77
N SER A 164 7.35 -14.29 -1.52
CA SER A 164 8.66 -14.92 -1.69
C SER A 164 9.54 -14.53 -0.51
N GLY A 165 10.15 -15.54 0.14
CA GLY A 165 10.96 -15.32 1.33
C GLY A 165 11.62 -16.58 1.85
N ALA A 166 12.55 -16.42 2.79
CA ALA A 166 13.16 -17.53 3.52
C ALA A 166 12.69 -17.52 4.98
N ALA A 167 12.48 -18.73 5.51
CA ALA A 167 12.25 -18.96 6.92
C ALA A 167 13.60 -18.90 7.65
N GLU A 168 13.68 -18.06 8.68
CA GLU A 168 14.92 -17.79 9.43
C GLU A 168 14.82 -18.23 10.89
N LYS A 169 13.62 -18.62 11.36
CA LYS A 169 13.34 -18.98 12.76
C LYS A 169 13.89 -17.95 13.74
N ASN A 170 13.61 -16.67 13.46
CA ASN A 170 14.09 -15.55 14.25
C ASN A 170 12.92 -14.90 14.99
N GLU A 171 13.05 -14.69 16.31
CA GLU A 171 12.01 -14.09 17.15
C GLU A 171 11.63 -12.67 16.72
N MET A 172 12.62 -11.87 16.32
CA MET A 172 12.45 -10.49 15.84
C MET A 172 11.88 -10.42 14.42
N LEU A 173 11.93 -11.54 13.69
CA LEU A 173 11.39 -11.65 12.34
C LEU A 173 10.62 -12.98 12.20
N PRO A 174 9.41 -13.06 12.77
CA PRO A 174 8.62 -14.28 12.75
C PRO A 174 8.41 -14.79 11.33
N ASP A 175 8.53 -16.10 11.17
CA ASP A 175 8.30 -16.75 9.88
C ASP A 175 6.81 -16.73 9.49
N GLY A 176 6.56 -17.02 8.23
CA GLY A 176 5.26 -16.98 7.59
C GLY A 176 5.19 -17.97 6.44
N GLN A 177 4.20 -17.79 5.57
CA GLN A 177 3.85 -18.70 4.50
C GLN A 177 4.53 -18.25 3.20
N TYR A 178 5.63 -18.92 2.85
CA TYR A 178 6.49 -18.48 1.75
C TYR A 178 6.42 -19.37 0.51
N LEU A 179 6.38 -18.72 -0.64
CA LEU A 179 6.88 -19.26 -1.90
C LEU A 179 8.42 -19.25 -1.88
N PRO A 180 9.08 -20.03 -2.76
CA PRO A 180 10.54 -20.09 -2.78
C PRO A 180 11.20 -18.70 -2.84
N PRO A 181 12.27 -18.46 -2.05
CA PRO A 181 12.96 -17.18 -2.06
C PRO A 181 13.67 -16.94 -3.39
N MET A 182 13.74 -15.68 -3.80
CA MET A 182 14.66 -15.28 -4.88
C MET A 182 16.11 -15.54 -4.45
N LYS A 183 16.96 -15.97 -5.39
CA LYS A 183 18.34 -16.36 -5.08
C LYS A 183 19.22 -15.16 -4.72
N MET A 184 20.07 -15.33 -3.71
CA MET A 184 21.18 -14.42 -3.40
C MET A 184 22.28 -14.54 -4.45
N SER A 185 23.01 -13.47 -4.69
CA SER A 185 24.27 -13.51 -5.43
C SER A 185 25.39 -14.11 -4.56
N CYS A 186 26.50 -14.52 -5.16
CA CYS A 186 27.65 -15.03 -4.41
C CYS A 186 28.19 -14.02 -3.39
N GLY A 187 28.20 -12.73 -3.73
CA GLY A 187 28.60 -11.64 -2.81
C GLY A 187 27.67 -11.51 -1.62
N GLU A 188 26.37 -11.65 -1.83
CA GLU A 188 25.37 -11.59 -0.79
C GLU A 188 25.42 -12.80 0.15
N VAL A 189 25.68 -14.00 -0.40
CA VAL A 189 25.93 -15.20 0.41
C VAL A 189 27.17 -14.99 1.28
N ARG A 190 28.29 -14.53 0.70
CA ARG A 190 29.50 -14.23 1.47
C ARG A 190 29.25 -13.19 2.56
N LEU A 191 28.50 -12.13 2.26
CA LEU A 191 28.13 -11.12 3.23
C LEU A 191 27.29 -11.71 4.37
N ARG A 192 26.28 -12.54 4.05
CA ARG A 192 25.47 -13.24 5.05
C ARG A 192 26.32 -14.09 5.99
N GLU A 193 27.18 -14.95 5.43
CA GLU A 193 28.03 -15.83 6.23
C GLU A 193 29.01 -15.03 7.10
N SER A 194 29.57 -13.94 6.57
CA SER A 194 30.44 -13.04 7.32
C SER A 194 29.72 -12.36 8.47
N ILE A 195 28.50 -11.84 8.24
CA ILE A 195 27.69 -11.22 9.29
C ILE A 195 27.32 -12.23 10.38
N LYS A 196 26.94 -13.45 9.98
CA LYS A 196 26.62 -14.51 10.94
C LYS A 196 27.84 -14.91 11.77
N LYS A 197 28.99 -15.13 11.12
CA LYS A 197 30.24 -15.52 11.78
C LYS A 197 30.76 -14.46 12.75
N ASN A 198 30.81 -13.21 12.32
CA ASN A 198 31.47 -12.14 13.08
C ASN A 198 30.54 -11.44 14.09
N PHE A 199 29.23 -11.45 13.87
CA PHE A 199 28.28 -10.72 14.71
C PHE A 199 27.11 -11.55 15.22
N GLY A 200 26.97 -12.82 14.82
CA GLY A 200 25.84 -13.68 15.20
C GLY A 200 24.49 -13.28 14.58
N ARG A 201 24.45 -12.24 13.73
CA ARG A 201 23.22 -11.64 13.19
C ARG A 201 22.70 -12.38 11.97
N THR A 202 21.38 -12.29 11.76
CA THR A 202 20.70 -12.89 10.60
C THR A 202 20.57 -11.87 9.48
N LEU A 203 21.18 -12.17 8.34
CA LEU A 203 20.95 -11.49 7.07
C LEU A 203 20.20 -12.45 6.14
N THR A 204 19.05 -12.04 5.63
CA THR A 204 18.20 -12.89 4.79
C THR A 204 17.82 -12.20 3.49
N MET A 205 17.21 -12.95 2.57
CA MET A 205 16.58 -12.36 1.40
C MET A 205 15.33 -11.63 1.83
N GLY A 206 15.13 -10.40 1.34
CA GLY A 206 13.94 -9.61 1.67
C GLY A 206 12.67 -10.36 1.30
N ARG A 207 11.69 -10.35 2.21
CA ARG A 207 10.38 -11.00 2.04
C ARG A 207 9.49 -10.07 1.25
N VAL A 208 9.03 -10.51 0.07
CA VAL A 208 8.30 -9.65 -0.87
C VAL A 208 7.05 -10.30 -1.41
N ALA A 209 6.00 -9.50 -1.60
CA ALA A 209 4.73 -9.89 -2.21
C ALA A 209 4.84 -10.02 -3.74
N ILE A 210 5.75 -10.89 -4.18
CA ILE A 210 6.09 -11.16 -5.58
C ILE A 210 6.18 -12.68 -5.74
N VAL A 211 5.40 -13.24 -6.64
CA VAL A 211 5.30 -14.69 -6.81
C VAL A 211 6.49 -15.22 -7.61
N THR A 212 7.15 -16.26 -7.09
CA THR A 212 8.28 -16.96 -7.75
C THR A 212 7.87 -18.25 -8.45
N GLN A 213 6.60 -18.63 -8.31
CA GLN A 213 5.97 -19.76 -8.99
C GLN A 213 4.51 -19.38 -9.31
N PRO A 214 3.83 -20.09 -10.24
CA PRO A 214 2.42 -19.86 -10.51
C PRO A 214 1.59 -19.90 -9.22
N HIS A 215 0.78 -18.87 -8.99
CA HIS A 215 0.06 -18.73 -7.73
C HIS A 215 -1.22 -17.90 -7.90
N ASN A 216 -2.37 -18.49 -7.56
CA ASN A 216 -3.70 -17.86 -7.66
C ASN A 216 -3.96 -17.20 -9.02
N GLY A 217 -3.60 -17.90 -10.11
CA GLY A 217 -3.78 -17.41 -11.49
C GLY A 217 -2.81 -16.31 -11.92
N ARG A 218 -1.77 -16.01 -11.13
CA ARG A 218 -0.68 -15.09 -11.49
C ARG A 218 0.54 -15.87 -11.97
N ALA A 219 1.19 -15.37 -13.00
CA ALA A 219 2.43 -15.93 -13.53
C ALA A 219 3.61 -15.57 -12.60
N PRO A 220 4.67 -16.40 -12.55
CA PRO A 220 5.87 -16.08 -11.79
C PRO A 220 6.60 -14.86 -12.35
N CYS A 221 7.28 -14.13 -11.47
CA CYS A 221 8.12 -13.00 -11.84
C CYS A 221 9.25 -13.45 -12.78
N HIS A 222 9.40 -12.72 -13.89
CA HIS A 222 10.47 -12.92 -14.88
C HIS A 222 11.58 -11.86 -14.77
N TYR A 223 11.61 -11.11 -13.66
CA TYR A 223 12.69 -10.17 -13.32
C TYR A 223 12.95 -9.05 -14.35
N CYS A 224 11.91 -8.61 -15.08
CA CYS A 224 12.03 -7.50 -16.01
C CYS A 224 12.30 -6.18 -15.29
N GLY A 225 11.49 -5.86 -14.28
CA GLY A 225 11.49 -4.55 -13.63
C GLY A 225 11.33 -3.38 -14.62
N PRO A 226 11.27 -2.15 -14.10
CA PRO A 226 11.07 -1.80 -12.70
C PRO A 226 9.59 -1.89 -12.31
N CYS A 227 9.30 -2.44 -11.13
CA CYS A 227 7.94 -2.83 -10.73
C CYS A 227 6.99 -1.65 -10.44
N GLU A 228 7.53 -0.48 -10.09
CA GLU A 228 6.77 0.74 -9.84
C GLU A 228 6.15 1.36 -11.11
N ARG A 229 6.51 0.85 -12.28
CA ARG A 229 5.93 1.22 -13.58
C ARG A 229 4.81 0.27 -14.04
N GLY A 230 4.45 -0.71 -13.21
CA GLY A 230 3.45 -1.72 -13.50
C GLY A 230 4.03 -3.13 -13.63
N CYS A 231 3.16 -4.11 -13.82
CA CYS A 231 3.53 -5.49 -14.10
C CYS A 231 2.43 -6.18 -14.90
N MET A 232 2.65 -6.32 -16.20
CA MET A 232 1.73 -6.93 -17.17
C MET A 232 1.42 -8.40 -16.88
N THR A 233 2.31 -9.09 -16.17
CA THR A 233 2.10 -10.49 -15.74
C THR A 233 1.39 -10.61 -14.40
N PHE A 234 1.11 -9.48 -13.75
CA PHE A 234 0.52 -9.38 -12.41
C PHE A 234 1.28 -10.20 -11.36
N SER A 235 2.60 -10.35 -11.52
CA SER A 235 3.45 -11.19 -10.67
C SER A 235 3.58 -10.68 -9.23
N TYR A 236 3.30 -9.40 -8.98
CA TYR A 236 3.32 -8.81 -7.64
C TYR A 236 1.91 -8.45 -7.16
N PHE A 237 1.73 -8.33 -5.85
CA PHE A 237 0.46 -7.88 -5.30
C PHE A 237 0.22 -6.40 -5.56
N SER A 238 -0.83 -6.13 -6.32
CA SER A 238 -1.48 -4.83 -6.39
C SER A 238 -2.97 -5.04 -6.23
N SER A 239 -3.60 -4.21 -5.39
CA SER A 239 -5.03 -4.28 -5.10
C SER A 239 -5.93 -4.35 -6.35
N PRO A 240 -5.75 -3.54 -7.41
CA PRO A 240 -6.66 -3.51 -8.57
C PRO A 240 -6.66 -4.82 -9.35
N PHE A 241 -5.51 -5.50 -9.44
CA PHE A 241 -5.33 -6.71 -10.24
C PHE A 241 -5.36 -7.99 -9.40
N THR A 242 -5.58 -7.88 -8.08
CA THR A 242 -5.74 -9.01 -7.15
C THR A 242 -7.05 -8.87 -6.37
N THR A 243 -7.03 -8.23 -5.19
CA THR A 243 -8.17 -8.21 -4.27
C THR A 243 -9.41 -7.52 -4.83
N VAL A 244 -9.27 -6.40 -5.53
CA VAL A 244 -10.40 -5.71 -6.16
C VAL A 244 -10.93 -6.51 -7.35
N LYS A 245 -10.04 -7.08 -8.17
CA LYS A 245 -10.42 -7.98 -9.27
C LYS A 245 -11.26 -9.15 -8.74
N ASP A 246 -10.83 -9.78 -7.65
CA ASP A 246 -11.56 -10.90 -7.05
C ASP A 246 -12.88 -10.44 -6.43
N ALA A 247 -12.91 -9.28 -5.77
CA ALA A 247 -14.15 -8.68 -5.26
C ALA A 247 -15.18 -8.46 -6.38
N LEU A 248 -14.76 -7.88 -7.51
CA LEU A 248 -15.63 -7.65 -8.67
C LEU A 248 -16.11 -8.95 -9.31
N LYS A 249 -15.25 -9.98 -9.36
CA LYS A 249 -15.59 -11.31 -9.91
C LYS A 249 -16.77 -11.97 -9.19
N THR A 250 -17.02 -11.62 -7.92
CA THR A 250 -18.17 -12.16 -7.16
C THR A 250 -19.53 -11.68 -7.69
N GLY A 251 -19.58 -10.57 -8.45
CA GLY A 251 -20.84 -9.89 -8.80
C GLY A 251 -21.53 -9.18 -7.62
N ASN A 252 -20.90 -9.16 -6.43
CA ASN A 252 -21.41 -8.50 -5.23
C ASN A 252 -20.71 -7.18 -4.90
N CYS A 253 -19.65 -6.83 -5.63
CA CYS A 253 -18.93 -5.56 -5.47
C CYS A 253 -19.23 -4.61 -6.64
N THR A 254 -19.63 -3.38 -6.34
CA THR A 254 -19.76 -2.29 -7.30
C THR A 254 -18.62 -1.30 -7.09
N LEU A 255 -17.74 -1.15 -8.09
CA LEU A 255 -16.66 -0.17 -8.07
C LEU A 255 -17.15 1.19 -8.58
N ILE A 256 -16.89 2.24 -7.80
CA ILE A 256 -17.24 3.63 -8.10
C ILE A 256 -15.96 4.46 -8.08
N THR A 257 -15.40 4.75 -9.27
CA THR A 257 -14.19 5.57 -9.42
C THR A 257 -14.52 7.06 -9.49
N ASP A 258 -13.48 7.90 -9.43
CA ASP A 258 -13.57 9.35 -9.43
C ASP A 258 -14.47 9.88 -8.31
N ALA A 259 -14.58 9.14 -7.20
CA ALA A 259 -15.44 9.42 -6.06
C ALA A 259 -14.61 9.89 -4.85
N ILE A 260 -14.40 11.20 -4.74
CA ILE A 260 -13.67 11.79 -3.61
C ILE A 260 -14.63 11.93 -2.44
N VAL A 261 -14.64 10.95 -1.54
CA VAL A 261 -15.46 10.99 -0.33
C VAL A 261 -15.08 12.21 0.52
N SER A 262 -16.09 12.99 0.88
CA SER A 262 -15.94 14.19 1.70
C SER A 262 -16.18 13.91 3.18
N HIS A 263 -17.25 13.16 3.49
CA HIS A 263 -17.64 12.78 4.84
C HIS A 263 -18.54 11.54 4.86
N VAL A 264 -18.66 10.94 6.04
CA VAL A 264 -19.62 9.89 6.38
C VAL A 264 -20.93 10.54 6.80
N ASP A 265 -22.04 10.07 6.21
CA ASP A 265 -23.38 10.53 6.57
C ASP A 265 -23.89 9.70 7.77
N MET A 266 -24.34 10.38 8.81
CA MET A 266 -24.93 9.75 10.01
C MET A 266 -26.44 9.95 10.02
N ASP A 267 -27.18 8.91 10.41
CA ASP A 267 -28.57 9.04 10.84
C ASP A 267 -28.59 9.53 12.30
N THR A 268 -29.17 10.71 12.53
CA THR A 268 -29.23 11.33 13.87
C THR A 268 -30.19 10.62 14.81
N GLY A 269 -31.21 9.93 14.27
CA GLY A 269 -32.17 9.20 15.10
C GLY A 269 -31.58 7.94 15.71
N SER A 270 -30.87 7.14 14.91
CA SER A 270 -30.25 5.88 15.38
C SER A 270 -28.79 6.03 15.82
N ASN A 271 -28.16 7.18 15.56
CA ASN A 271 -26.72 7.42 15.79
C ASN A 271 -25.84 6.37 15.07
N LYS A 272 -26.21 6.02 13.83
CA LYS A 272 -25.50 5.06 12.97
C LYS A 272 -25.12 5.70 11.64
N ALA A 273 -24.05 5.21 11.02
CA ALA A 273 -23.72 5.58 9.65
C ALA A 273 -24.83 5.09 8.69
N GLN A 274 -25.22 5.94 7.75
CA GLN A 274 -26.23 5.64 6.73
C GLN A 274 -25.71 5.74 5.29
N GLY A 275 -24.48 6.24 5.11
CA GLY A 275 -23.91 6.45 3.80
C GLY A 275 -22.63 7.27 3.82
N VAL A 276 -22.22 7.68 2.63
CA VAL A 276 -21.16 8.67 2.43
C VAL A 276 -21.57 9.66 1.35
N THR A 277 -21.20 10.92 1.55
CA THR A 277 -21.25 11.96 0.54
C THR A 277 -19.87 12.07 -0.14
N PHE A 278 -19.85 12.16 -1.46
CA PHE A 278 -18.62 12.31 -2.24
C PHE A 278 -18.77 13.37 -3.33
N VAL A 279 -17.64 13.95 -3.74
CA VAL A 279 -17.56 14.86 -4.89
C VAL A 279 -16.93 14.12 -6.06
N HIS A 280 -17.60 14.12 -7.21
CA HIS A 280 -17.07 13.51 -8.40
C HIS A 280 -15.86 14.31 -8.93
N ARG A 281 -14.72 13.65 -9.16
CA ARG A 281 -13.42 14.31 -9.36
C ARG A 281 -13.40 15.27 -10.56
N THR A 282 -14.05 14.92 -11.67
CA THR A 282 -14.05 15.72 -12.91
C THR A 282 -15.24 16.66 -12.98
N THR A 283 -16.46 16.16 -12.86
CA THR A 283 -17.71 16.95 -12.96
C THR A 283 -17.96 17.87 -11.77
N LYS A 284 -17.30 17.65 -10.63
CA LYS A 284 -17.50 18.38 -9.36
C LYS A 284 -18.89 18.23 -8.74
N GLU A 285 -19.71 17.35 -9.27
CA GLU A 285 -21.04 17.04 -8.73
C GLU A 285 -20.91 16.35 -7.37
N THR A 286 -21.71 16.81 -6.39
CA THR A 286 -21.90 16.12 -5.12
C THR A 286 -22.89 14.98 -5.28
N LYS A 287 -22.53 13.80 -4.80
CA LYS A 287 -23.31 12.56 -4.89
C LYS A 287 -23.28 11.83 -3.56
N GLN A 288 -24.23 10.93 -3.37
CA GLN A 288 -24.38 10.13 -2.15
C GLN A 288 -24.44 8.65 -2.49
N VAL A 289 -23.92 7.82 -1.58
CA VAL A 289 -24.09 6.36 -1.59
C VAL A 289 -24.61 5.94 -0.24
N ARG A 290 -25.72 5.18 -0.22
CA ARG A 290 -26.31 4.68 1.03
C ARG A 290 -25.79 3.30 1.38
N GLY A 291 -25.56 3.06 2.66
CA GLY A 291 -25.15 1.75 3.15
C GLY A 291 -25.24 1.61 4.66
N LYS A 292 -25.32 0.35 5.13
CA LYS A 292 -25.52 0.03 6.55
C LYS A 292 -24.23 0.11 7.37
N VAL A 293 -23.08 -0.10 6.73
CA VAL A 293 -21.75 -0.08 7.34
C VAL A 293 -20.81 0.72 6.44
N VAL A 294 -19.95 1.54 7.03
CA VAL A 294 -18.90 2.28 6.32
C VAL A 294 -17.53 1.85 6.85
N VAL A 295 -16.68 1.35 5.95
CA VAL A 295 -15.30 0.95 6.23
C VAL A 295 -14.37 1.97 5.58
N VAL A 296 -13.70 2.78 6.40
CA VAL A 296 -12.80 3.84 5.91
C VAL A 296 -11.40 3.25 5.68
N CYS A 297 -11.01 3.07 4.41
CA CYS A 297 -9.73 2.52 3.96
C CYS A 297 -8.95 3.52 3.10
N ALA A 298 -9.07 4.80 3.42
CA ALA A 298 -8.74 5.89 2.51
C ALA A 298 -7.29 6.36 2.66
N GLN A 299 -6.31 5.55 3.11
CA GLN A 299 -4.97 5.94 3.65
C GLN A 299 -5.01 6.76 4.96
N ALA A 300 -3.91 6.78 5.71
CA ALA A 300 -3.86 7.33 7.08
C ALA A 300 -4.43 8.75 7.20
N LEU A 301 -3.88 9.70 6.43
CA LEU A 301 -4.23 11.12 6.54
C LEU A 301 -5.60 11.46 5.93
N GLU A 302 -5.97 10.86 4.80
CA GLU A 302 -7.30 11.08 4.19
C GLU A 302 -8.41 10.39 5.00
N SER A 303 -8.14 9.26 5.64
CA SER A 303 -9.11 8.64 6.56
C SER A 303 -9.38 9.54 7.76
N ALA A 304 -8.33 10.13 8.35
CA ALA A 304 -8.48 11.12 9.41
C ALA A 304 -9.23 12.37 8.91
N ARG A 305 -8.89 12.89 7.72
CA ARG A 305 -9.58 14.04 7.11
C ARG A 305 -11.08 13.77 6.91
N ILE A 306 -11.45 12.61 6.37
CA ILE A 306 -12.86 12.24 6.17
C ILE A 306 -13.60 12.22 7.51
N LEU A 307 -13.03 11.58 8.53
CA LEU A 307 -13.67 11.50 9.85
C LEU A 307 -13.78 12.87 10.54
N LEU A 308 -12.75 13.71 10.43
CA LEU A 308 -12.77 15.10 10.93
C LEU A 308 -13.84 15.94 10.22
N ASN A 309 -14.04 15.72 8.92
CA ASN A 309 -15.08 16.37 8.13
C ASN A 309 -16.48 15.77 8.34
N SER A 310 -16.60 14.65 9.07
CA SER A 310 -17.87 13.97 9.36
C SER A 310 -18.50 14.44 10.67
N SER A 311 -18.42 15.74 10.96
CA SER A 311 -18.98 16.29 12.18
C SER A 311 -20.51 16.29 12.16
N THR A 312 -21.09 16.12 13.35
CA THR A 312 -22.53 16.19 13.59
C THR A 312 -22.77 17.03 14.85
N ARG A 313 -24.03 17.22 15.25
CA ARG A 313 -24.34 17.88 16.53
C ARG A 313 -23.78 17.08 17.72
N GLU A 314 -23.83 15.75 17.63
CA GLU A 314 -23.34 14.80 18.63
C GLU A 314 -21.80 14.67 18.60
N TYR A 315 -21.20 14.80 17.41
CA TYR A 315 -19.74 14.72 17.20
C TYR A 315 -19.20 16.00 16.57
N PRO A 316 -19.18 17.13 17.29
CA PRO A 316 -18.83 18.44 16.72
C PRO A 316 -17.36 18.55 16.31
N LYS A 317 -16.48 17.68 16.82
CA LYS A 317 -15.05 17.62 16.51
C LYS A 317 -14.68 16.49 15.53
N GLY A 318 -15.67 15.99 14.77
CA GLY A 318 -15.50 14.87 13.84
C GLY A 318 -15.96 13.54 14.41
N LEU A 319 -16.39 12.64 13.52
CA LEU A 319 -16.88 11.31 13.86
C LEU A 319 -15.75 10.47 14.46
N ALA A 320 -16.08 9.64 15.46
CA ALA A 320 -15.14 8.77 16.17
C ALA A 320 -13.99 9.51 16.90
N ASN A 321 -14.20 10.78 17.28
CA ASN A 321 -13.20 11.61 17.96
C ASN A 321 -13.49 11.86 19.46
N SER A 322 -14.14 10.92 20.16
CA SER A 322 -14.47 11.10 21.59
C SER A 322 -13.23 11.10 22.49
N SER A 323 -12.16 10.41 22.11
CA SER A 323 -10.88 10.40 22.84
C SER A 323 -10.00 11.62 22.56
N GLY A 324 -10.33 12.43 21.54
CA GLY A 324 -9.47 13.48 21.04
C GLY A 324 -8.25 13.00 20.26
N ALA A 325 -8.10 11.68 20.01
CA ALA A 325 -6.93 11.12 19.33
C ALA A 325 -6.98 11.25 17.79
N LEU A 326 -8.13 11.58 17.21
CA LEU A 326 -8.27 11.61 15.75
C LEU A 326 -7.36 12.69 15.15
N GLY A 327 -6.46 12.28 14.24
CA GLY A 327 -5.48 13.17 13.62
C GLY A 327 -4.17 13.34 14.42
N HIS A 328 -4.04 12.66 15.55
CA HIS A 328 -2.81 12.60 16.35
C HIS A 328 -2.02 11.32 16.10
N TYR A 329 -0.79 11.24 16.65
CA TYR A 329 0.10 10.08 16.57
C TYR A 329 0.48 9.68 15.13
N LEU A 330 0.60 10.68 14.23
CA LEU A 330 1.10 10.44 12.88
C LEU A 330 2.55 9.93 12.97
N MET A 331 2.75 8.71 12.49
CA MET A 331 4.05 8.05 12.39
C MET A 331 4.42 7.79 10.93
N ASP A 332 5.72 7.87 10.64
CA ASP A 332 6.30 7.44 9.38
C ASP A 332 7.67 6.81 9.64
N HIS A 333 8.23 6.14 8.64
CA HIS A 333 9.57 5.59 8.71
C HIS A 333 10.57 6.63 8.25
N VAL A 334 11.49 7.03 9.13
CA VAL A 334 12.66 7.80 8.73
C VAL A 334 13.51 6.93 7.83
N VAL A 335 13.58 7.29 6.54
CA VAL A 335 14.39 6.61 5.53
C VAL A 335 15.69 7.38 5.30
N GLY A 336 16.81 6.70 5.39
CA GLY A 336 18.12 7.32 5.23
C GLY A 336 19.17 6.64 6.09
N GLY A 337 20.37 6.47 5.52
CA GLY A 337 21.45 5.71 6.14
C GLY A 337 21.79 4.45 5.35
N GLY A 338 23.08 4.20 5.19
CA GLY A 338 23.59 3.06 4.44
C GLY A 338 25.12 3.03 4.49
N ALA A 339 25.68 1.93 4.02
CA ALA A 339 27.11 1.77 3.80
C ALA A 339 27.31 1.02 2.48
N SER A 340 28.41 1.33 1.79
CA SER A 340 28.87 0.59 0.62
C SER A 340 30.23 -0.04 0.92
N ALA A 341 30.46 -1.22 0.32
CA ALA A 341 31.74 -1.92 0.37
C ALA A 341 31.91 -2.73 -0.92
N THR A 342 33.16 -3.03 -1.27
CA THR A 342 33.52 -3.81 -2.46
C THR A 342 34.28 -5.07 -2.04
N PHE A 343 34.04 -6.18 -2.73
CA PHE A 343 34.87 -7.37 -2.64
C PHE A 343 35.88 -7.35 -3.80
N ASP A 344 37.12 -6.94 -3.53
CA ASP A 344 38.16 -6.82 -4.56
C ASP A 344 38.51 -8.15 -5.24
N ASP A 345 38.25 -9.26 -4.54
CA ASP A 345 38.48 -10.62 -5.03
C ASP A 345 37.31 -11.19 -5.85
N MET A 346 36.20 -10.46 -5.97
CA MET A 346 35.07 -10.85 -6.81
C MET A 346 35.19 -10.23 -8.21
N ASN A 347 35.83 -10.96 -9.12
CA ASN A 347 35.93 -10.63 -10.54
C ASN A 347 34.58 -10.80 -11.27
N ILE A 348 33.59 -9.97 -10.92
CA ILE A 348 32.27 -9.97 -11.55
C ILE A 348 32.38 -9.21 -12.88
N ARG A 349 32.12 -9.88 -14.00
CA ARG A 349 31.93 -9.19 -15.28
C ARG A 349 30.59 -8.45 -15.24
N PRO A 350 30.56 -7.12 -15.48
CA PRO A 350 29.30 -6.40 -15.59
C PRO A 350 28.45 -7.01 -16.70
N SER A 351 27.20 -7.35 -16.40
CA SER A 351 26.20 -7.61 -17.44
C SER A 351 25.52 -6.29 -17.80
N ALA A 352 25.30 -6.06 -19.09
CA ALA A 352 24.57 -4.87 -19.54
C ALA A 352 23.08 -4.91 -19.14
N ASN A 353 22.49 -6.10 -18.99
CA ASN A 353 21.08 -6.31 -18.67
C ASN A 353 20.90 -7.49 -17.69
N PRO A 354 21.36 -7.40 -16.43
CA PRO A 354 21.12 -8.45 -15.45
C PRO A 354 19.62 -8.50 -15.10
N PRO A 355 19.07 -9.68 -14.74
CA PRO A 355 17.71 -9.76 -14.21
C PRO A 355 17.57 -8.82 -13.01
N HIS A 356 16.55 -7.98 -13.04
CA HIS A 356 16.28 -6.99 -12.00
C HIS A 356 15.52 -7.66 -10.86
N ARG A 357 16.25 -8.34 -9.96
CA ARG A 357 15.66 -8.96 -8.77
C ARG A 357 14.93 -7.89 -7.95
N PRO A 358 13.58 -7.94 -7.82
CA PRO A 358 12.80 -6.87 -7.22
C PRO A 358 12.76 -6.97 -5.67
N THR A 359 13.88 -7.36 -5.06
CA THR A 359 14.10 -7.43 -3.62
C THR A 359 15.59 -7.33 -3.31
N GLY A 360 15.90 -6.70 -2.17
CA GLY A 360 17.25 -6.63 -1.60
C GLY A 360 17.45 -7.64 -0.47
N LEU A 361 18.58 -7.50 0.21
CA LEU A 361 18.82 -8.19 1.48
C LEU A 361 18.11 -7.47 2.63
N TYR A 362 17.78 -8.23 3.67
CA TYR A 362 17.20 -7.73 4.90
C TYR A 362 18.06 -8.19 6.09
N LEU A 363 18.62 -7.23 6.82
CA LEU A 363 19.30 -7.49 8.09
C LEU A 363 18.26 -7.43 9.20
N VAL A 364 18.03 -8.56 9.87
CA VAL A 364 17.05 -8.64 10.96
C VAL A 364 17.46 -7.72 12.09
N ARG A 365 16.49 -6.99 12.65
CA ARG A 365 16.66 -6.18 13.85
C ARG A 365 17.33 -7.00 14.96
N PHE A 366 18.32 -6.41 15.61
CA PHE A 366 19.14 -7.10 16.62
C PHE A 366 19.29 -6.29 17.92
N ARG A 367 18.57 -5.16 18.05
CA ARG A 367 18.50 -4.31 19.24
C ARG A 367 17.10 -3.75 19.39
#